data_AF-A0A411PFJ5-F1
#
_entry.id   AF-A0A411PFJ5-F1
#
_cell.length_a   1.000
_cell.length_b   1.000
_cell.length_c   1.000
_cell.angle_alpha   90.00
_cell.angle_beta   90.00
_cell.angle_gamma   90.00
#
_symmetry.space_group_name_H-M   'P 1'
#
loop_
_entity.id
_entity.type
_entity.pdbx_description
1 polymer ?
#
loop_
_entity_poly.entity_id
_entity_poly.type
_entity_poly.pdbx_seq_one_letter_code
_entity_poly.pdbx_strand_id
1 'polypeptide(L)'
;MFLDYFALALLFFVALVIFYGIIAIHDIPYEIAKHRNHPQQDAIHIAGWVSLFTLHAIWPFLWIWATLYREDRGWGFSQLEQKEQQLEQKEEQLELQVKQLTQQLSELTNKVAKLEAVKSEVAVAEDTPQSNQDNKEG
;
A
#
# COMPACT_ATOMS: atom_id res chain seq x y z
N MET A 1 -49.09 28.21 44.72
CA MET A 1 -49.36 26.76 44.58
C MET A 1 -49.47 26.32 43.11
N PHE A 2 -50.56 26.63 42.37
CA PHE A 2 -50.69 26.19 40.96
C PHE A 2 -49.56 26.71 40.06
N LEU A 3 -49.20 27.99 40.19
CA LEU A 3 -48.11 28.60 39.43
C LEU A 3 -46.74 27.96 39.73
N ASP A 4 -46.54 27.50 40.97
CA ASP A 4 -45.29 26.85 41.40
C ASP A 4 -45.19 25.44 40.81
N TYR A 5 -46.30 24.67 40.81
CA TYR A 5 -46.34 23.37 40.15
C TYR A 5 -46.23 23.49 38.62
N PHE A 6 -46.83 24.53 38.03
CA PHE A 6 -46.72 24.82 36.60
C PHE A 6 -45.29 25.22 36.22
N ALA A 7 -44.65 26.08 37.00
CA ALA A 7 -43.25 26.45 36.81
C ALA A 7 -42.31 25.25 36.97
N LEU A 8 -42.56 24.38 37.96
CA LEU A 8 -41.81 23.14 38.15
C LEU A 8 -41.96 22.18 36.96
N ALA A 9 -43.19 22.01 36.46
CA ALA A 9 -43.46 21.18 35.28
C ALA A 9 -42.78 21.74 34.02
N LEU A 10 -42.86 23.05 33.81
CA LEU A 10 -42.20 23.72 32.69
C LEU A 10 -40.67 23.60 32.79
N LEU A 11 -40.10 23.76 33.98
CA LEU A 11 -38.66 23.59 34.23
C LEU A 11 -38.20 22.18 33.89
N PHE A 12 -38.95 21.15 34.32
CA PHE A 12 -38.64 19.77 33.99
C PHE A 12 -38.75 19.49 32.49
N PHE A 13 -39.78 20.01 31.84
CA PHE A 13 -39.97 19.90 30.40
C PHE A 13 -38.80 20.53 29.63
N VAL A 14 -38.41 21.76 29.97
CA VAL A 14 -37.27 22.44 29.33
C VAL A 14 -35.97 21.67 29.55
N ALA A 15 -35.73 21.16 30.77
CA ALA A 15 -34.56 20.34 31.06
C ALA A 15 -34.52 19.08 30.19
N LEU A 16 -35.65 18.39 30.00
CA LEU A 16 -35.74 17.23 29.10
C LEU A 16 -35.47 17.64 27.65
N VAL A 17 -36.08 18.72 27.16
CA VAL A 17 -35.86 19.21 25.78
C VAL A 17 -34.39 19.52 25.53
N ILE A 18 -33.71 20.17 26.48
CA ILE A 18 -32.26 20.44 26.38
C ILE A 18 -31.46 19.14 26.40
N PHE A 19 -31.77 18.23 27.31
CA PHE A 19 -31.06 16.94 27.43
C PHE A 19 -31.16 16.11 26.15
N TYR A 20 -32.37 15.92 25.62
CA TYR A 20 -32.59 15.21 24.36
C TYR A 20 -32.05 15.99 23.15
N GLY A 21 -32.08 17.32 23.17
CA GLY A 21 -31.49 18.15 22.12
C GLY A 21 -29.97 17.96 22.02
N ILE A 22 -29.27 17.88 23.16
CA ILE A 22 -27.83 17.62 23.19
C ILE A 22 -27.54 16.22 22.62
N ILE A 23 -28.27 15.19 23.06
CA ILE A 23 -28.09 13.82 22.54
C ILE A 23 -28.26 13.78 21.02
N ALA A 24 -29.31 14.42 20.48
CA ALA A 24 -29.54 14.47 19.05
C ALA A 24 -28.41 15.17 18.26
N ILE A 25 -27.80 16.23 18.82
CA ILE A 25 -26.68 16.91 18.17
C ILE A 25 -25.41 16.05 18.16
N HIS A 26 -25.20 15.19 19.17
CA HIS A 26 -24.04 14.30 19.25
C HIS A 26 -24.08 13.17 18.21
N ASP A 27 -25.27 12.77 17.79
CA ASP A 27 -25.46 11.73 16.78
C ASP A 27 -25.23 12.25 15.34
N ILE A 28 -25.23 13.57 15.11
CA ILE A 28 -24.96 14.17 13.79
C ILE A 28 -23.58 13.74 13.20
N PRO A 29 -22.45 13.83 13.93
CA PRO A 29 -21.16 13.32 13.47
C PRO A 29 -21.20 11.85 13.06
N TYR A 30 -21.94 11.02 13.80
CA TYR A 30 -22.08 9.60 13.51
C TYR A 30 -22.84 9.37 12.20
N GLU A 31 -23.95 10.07 11.98
CA GLU A 31 -24.69 9.97 10.72
C GLU A 31 -23.85 10.43 9.51
N ILE A 32 -23.03 11.47 9.66
CA ILE A 32 -22.08 11.90 8.62
C ILE A 32 -21.05 10.79 8.33
N ALA A 33 -20.53 10.13 9.36
CA ALA A 33 -19.59 9.03 9.22
C ALA A 33 -20.22 7.80 8.53
N LYS A 34 -21.47 7.49 8.86
CA LYS A 34 -22.26 6.41 8.26
C LYS A 34 -22.56 6.66 6.79
N HIS A 35 -22.99 7.88 6.45
CA HIS A 35 -23.24 8.27 5.06
C HIS A 35 -21.99 8.24 4.17
N ARG A 36 -20.79 8.31 4.76
CA ARG A 36 -19.50 8.27 4.04
C ARG A 36 -18.75 6.95 4.20
N ASN A 37 -19.40 5.89 4.68
CA ASN A 37 -18.80 4.58 4.93
C ASN A 37 -17.46 4.65 5.72
N HIS A 38 -17.40 5.50 6.76
CA HIS A 38 -16.20 5.60 7.57
C HIS A 38 -15.87 4.24 8.21
N PRO A 39 -14.64 3.71 8.12
CA PRO A 39 -14.30 2.39 8.66
C PRO A 39 -14.41 2.31 10.19
N GLN A 40 -14.38 3.46 10.86
CA GLN A 40 -14.42 3.59 12.34
C GLN A 40 -15.74 4.23 12.81
N GLN A 41 -16.87 3.91 12.17
CA GLN A 41 -18.21 4.39 12.56
C GLN A 41 -18.53 4.13 14.04
N ASP A 42 -18.23 2.92 14.51
CA ASP A 42 -18.49 2.52 15.91
C ASP A 42 -17.63 3.33 16.89
N ALA A 43 -16.40 3.67 16.49
CA ALA A 43 -15.52 4.50 17.31
C ALA A 43 -16.07 5.92 17.44
N ILE A 44 -16.62 6.50 16.36
CA ILE A 44 -17.25 7.83 16.40
C ILE A 44 -18.52 7.80 17.26
N HIS A 45 -19.31 6.72 17.20
CA HIS A 45 -20.48 6.56 18.05
C HIS A 45 -20.10 6.53 19.54
N ILE A 46 -19.21 5.61 19.93
CA ILE A 46 -18.74 5.48 21.32
C ILE A 46 -18.04 6.76 21.78
N ALA A 47 -17.24 7.39 20.94
CA ALA A 47 -16.57 8.64 21.27
C ALA A 47 -17.57 9.80 21.44
N GLY A 48 -18.72 9.78 20.76
CA GLY A 48 -19.83 10.70 21.01
C GLY A 48 -20.36 10.59 22.44
N TRP A 49 -20.63 9.37 22.90
CA TRP A 49 -21.00 9.11 24.30
C TRP A 49 -19.89 9.48 25.30
N VAL A 50 -18.62 9.22 24.98
CA VAL A 50 -17.47 9.62 25.81
C VAL A 50 -17.34 11.15 25.86
N SER A 51 -17.70 11.86 24.78
CA SER A 51 -17.60 13.33 24.75
C SER A 51 -18.59 14.02 25.69
N LEU A 52 -19.73 13.40 26.01
CA LEU A 52 -20.63 13.83 27.07
C LEU A 52 -19.94 13.79 28.45
N PHE A 53 -19.08 12.80 28.69
CA PHE A 53 -18.27 12.72 29.91
C PHE A 53 -17.16 13.78 29.92
N THR A 54 -16.54 14.06 28.77
CA THR A 54 -15.45 15.03 28.66
C THR A 54 -15.91 16.48 28.42
N LEU A 55 -17.15 16.83 28.82
CA LEU A 55 -17.76 18.16 28.64
C LEU A 55 -17.59 18.72 27.21
N HIS A 56 -17.84 17.87 26.20
CA HIS A 56 -17.82 18.23 24.78
C HIS A 56 -16.46 18.71 24.23
N ALA A 57 -15.36 18.58 24.98
CA ALA A 57 -14.04 19.02 24.52
C ALA A 57 -13.56 18.30 23.24
N ILE A 58 -13.84 17.00 23.13
CA ILE A 58 -13.42 16.16 22.00
C ILE A 58 -14.46 16.20 20.86
N TRP A 59 -15.69 16.67 21.12
CA TRP A 59 -16.77 16.70 20.14
C TRP A 59 -16.45 17.46 18.83
N PRO A 60 -15.94 18.71 18.84
CA PRO A 60 -15.62 19.40 17.59
C PRO A 60 -14.52 18.68 16.79
N PHE A 61 -13.64 17.93 17.47
CA PHE A 61 -12.62 17.12 16.83
C PHE A 61 -13.21 15.87 16.16
N LEU A 62 -14.17 15.19 16.78
CA LEU A 62 -14.91 14.07 16.15
C LEU A 62 -15.62 14.51 14.89
N TRP A 63 -16.20 15.71 14.90
CA TRP A 63 -16.91 16.24 13.73
C TRP A 63 -15.96 16.46 12.55
N ILE A 64 -14.78 17.04 12.79
CA ILE A 64 -13.72 17.18 11.78
C ILE A 64 -13.33 15.81 11.24
N TRP A 65 -13.08 14.83 12.12
CA TRP A 65 -12.71 13.47 11.73
C TRP A 65 -13.78 12.82 10.84
N ALA A 66 -15.06 12.90 11.23
CA ALA A 66 -16.17 12.36 10.44
C ALA A 66 -16.21 12.96 9.02
N THR A 67 -15.86 14.24 8.87
CA THR A 67 -15.81 14.91 7.56
C THR A 67 -14.53 14.67 6.76
N LEU A 68 -13.43 14.28 7.43
CA LEU A 68 -12.11 14.14 6.83
C LEU A 68 -12.00 12.89 5.93
N TYR A 69 -12.78 11.85 6.22
CA TYR A 69 -12.77 10.62 5.43
C TYR A 69 -13.38 10.81 4.04
N ARG A 70 -12.70 10.26 3.03
CA ARG A 70 -13.13 10.21 1.64
C ARG A 70 -13.12 8.78 1.14
N GLU A 71 -14.24 8.32 0.60
CA GLU A 71 -14.38 6.98 0.03
C GLU A 71 -13.38 6.74 -1.12
N ASP A 72 -13.16 7.74 -1.99
CA ASP A 72 -12.28 7.61 -3.17
C ASP A 72 -10.81 7.32 -2.84
N ARG A 73 -10.33 7.71 -1.64
CA ARG A 73 -8.90 7.58 -1.25
C ARG A 73 -8.71 6.84 0.08
N GLY A 74 -9.79 6.54 0.79
CA GLY A 74 -9.75 6.06 2.17
C GLY A 74 -8.86 6.96 3.05
N TRP A 75 -8.09 6.33 3.93
CA TRP A 75 -7.08 6.97 4.78
C TRP A 75 -5.71 7.16 4.08
N GLY A 76 -5.62 6.94 2.76
CA GLY A 76 -4.36 7.03 2.01
C GLY A 76 -3.41 5.84 2.18
N PHE A 77 -3.72 4.88 3.07
CA PHE A 77 -2.89 3.67 3.27
C PHE A 77 -2.99 2.63 2.15
N SER A 78 -4.11 2.59 1.42
CA SER A 78 -4.28 1.65 0.29
C SER A 78 -3.27 1.89 -0.83
N GLN A 79 -2.89 3.15 -1.05
CA GLN A 79 -1.88 3.51 -2.05
C GLN A 79 -0.46 3.13 -1.60
N LEU A 80 -0.21 3.05 -0.29
CA LEU A 80 1.05 2.56 0.26
C LEU A 80 1.15 1.05 0.12
N GLU A 81 0.09 0.32 0.41
CA GLU A 81 0.03 -1.15 0.25
C GLU A 81 0.22 -1.57 -1.22
N GLN A 82 -0.45 -0.87 -2.15
CA GLN A 82 -0.23 -1.08 -3.59
C GLN A 82 1.22 -0.76 -4.01
N LYS A 83 1.83 0.25 -3.40
CA LYS A 83 3.22 0.63 -3.70
C LYS A 83 4.21 -0.39 -3.15
N GLU A 84 3.98 -0.94 -1.96
CA GLU A 84 4.76 -2.05 -1.39
C GLU A 84 4.68 -3.28 -2.29
N GLN A 85 3.48 -3.70 -2.70
CA GLN A 85 3.32 -4.83 -3.62
C GLN A 85 4.03 -4.60 -4.96
N GLN A 86 3.98 -3.39 -5.51
CA GLN A 86 4.72 -3.04 -6.72
C GLN A 86 6.24 -3.06 -6.52
N LEU A 87 6.73 -2.75 -5.32
CA LEU A 87 8.16 -2.83 -5.00
C LEU A 87 8.60 -4.29 -4.90
N GLU A 88 7.84 -5.14 -4.20
CA GLU A 88 8.13 -6.58 -4.11
C GLU A 88 8.17 -7.25 -5.50
N GLN A 89 7.20 -6.94 -6.37
CA GLN A 89 7.19 -7.45 -7.75
C GLN A 89 8.39 -6.98 -8.57
N LYS A 90 8.84 -5.74 -8.36
CA LYS A 90 10.04 -5.21 -9.03
C LYS A 90 11.29 -5.90 -8.52
N GLU A 91 11.42 -6.13 -7.23
CA GLU A 91 12.56 -6.86 -6.65
C GLU A 91 12.66 -8.26 -7.26
N GLU A 92 11.56 -8.99 -7.35
CA GLU A 92 11.52 -10.33 -7.96
C GLU A 92 11.88 -10.29 -9.46
N GLN A 93 11.37 -9.30 -10.21
CA GLN A 93 11.75 -9.08 -11.61
C GLN A 93 13.23 -8.74 -11.78
N LEU A 94 13.80 -7.94 -10.89
CA LEU A 94 15.22 -7.59 -10.93
C LEU A 94 16.08 -8.83 -10.63
N GLU A 95 15.69 -9.65 -9.66
CA GLU A 95 16.40 -10.90 -9.35
C GLU A 95 16.42 -11.86 -10.55
N LEU A 96 15.28 -12.01 -11.23
CA LEU A 96 15.17 -12.84 -12.44
C LEU A 96 16.05 -12.30 -13.57
N GLN A 97 16.05 -10.99 -13.80
CA GLN A 97 16.91 -10.36 -14.81
C GLN A 97 18.40 -10.60 -14.51
N VAL A 98 18.83 -10.42 -13.26
CA VAL A 98 20.22 -10.67 -12.85
C VAL A 98 20.59 -12.14 -13.10
N LYS A 99 19.72 -13.09 -12.76
CA LYS A 99 19.95 -14.53 -13.04
C LYS A 99 20.08 -14.80 -14.54
N GLN A 100 19.18 -14.24 -15.34
CA GLN A 100 19.18 -14.43 -16.79
C GLN A 100 20.42 -13.85 -17.46
N LEU A 101 20.82 -12.63 -17.08
CA LEU A 101 22.05 -12.00 -17.58
C LEU A 101 23.29 -12.82 -17.20
N THR A 102 23.34 -13.32 -15.97
CA THR A 102 24.45 -14.18 -15.50
C THR A 102 24.55 -15.46 -16.32
N GLN A 103 23.40 -16.09 -16.64
CA GLN A 103 23.36 -17.27 -17.51
C GLN A 103 23.85 -16.95 -18.92
N GLN A 104 23.38 -15.85 -19.53
CA GLN A 104 23.81 -15.43 -20.86
C GLN A 104 25.32 -15.17 -20.92
N LEU A 105 25.89 -14.51 -19.91
CA LEU A 105 27.33 -14.30 -19.82
C LEU A 105 28.07 -15.64 -19.77
N SER A 106 27.65 -16.59 -18.95
CA SER A 106 28.29 -17.92 -18.89
C SER A 106 28.19 -18.69 -20.21
N GLU A 107 27.06 -18.61 -20.91
CA GLU A 107 26.88 -19.24 -22.21
C GLU A 107 27.79 -18.60 -23.27
N LEU A 108 27.88 -17.27 -23.29
CA LEU A 108 28.78 -16.55 -24.20
C LEU A 108 30.25 -16.86 -23.89
N THR A 109 30.65 -16.87 -22.62
CA THR A 109 32.01 -17.25 -22.22
C THR A 109 32.34 -18.67 -22.68
N ASN A 110 31.42 -19.62 -22.53
CA ASN A 110 31.61 -20.98 -23.03
C ASN A 110 31.71 -21.05 -24.56
N LYS A 111 30.89 -20.27 -25.29
CA LYS A 111 30.97 -20.18 -26.75
C LYS A 111 32.31 -19.60 -27.20
N VAL A 112 32.78 -18.53 -26.56
CA VAL A 112 34.09 -17.92 -26.84
C VAL A 112 35.21 -18.92 -26.57
N ALA A 113 35.22 -19.61 -25.43
CA ALA A 113 36.22 -20.63 -25.11
C ALA A 113 36.25 -21.77 -26.14
N LYS A 114 35.07 -22.24 -26.60
CA LYS A 114 34.97 -23.25 -27.67
C LYS A 114 35.52 -22.72 -29.00
N LEU A 115 35.20 -21.48 -29.36
CA LEU A 115 35.70 -20.86 -30.58
C LEU A 115 37.21 -20.65 -30.53
N GLU A 116 37.78 -20.28 -29.39
CA GLU A 116 39.22 -20.17 -29.19
C GLU A 116 39.91 -21.54 -29.26
N ALA A 117 39.30 -22.60 -28.70
CA ALA A 117 39.80 -23.97 -28.82
C ALA A 117 39.78 -24.46 -30.29
N VAL A 118 38.69 -24.23 -31.02
CA VAL A 118 38.59 -24.57 -32.45
C VAL A 118 39.59 -23.75 -33.28
N LYS A 119 39.75 -22.46 -32.98
CA LYS A 119 40.71 -21.60 -33.68
C LYS A 119 42.16 -22.04 -33.43
N SER A 120 42.49 -22.49 -32.23
CA SER A 120 43.82 -23.02 -31.90
C SER A 120 44.07 -24.40 -32.53
N GLU A 121 43.04 -25.25 -32.63
CA GLU A 121 43.14 -26.54 -33.34
C GLU A 121 43.31 -26.36 -34.86
N VAL A 122 42.64 -25.38 -35.47
CA VAL A 122 42.79 -25.04 -36.89
C VAL A 122 44.15 -24.39 -37.18
N ALA A 123 44.65 -23.53 -36.28
CA ALA A 123 45.97 -22.90 -36.43
C ALA A 123 47.14 -23.91 -36.32
N VAL A 124 46.96 -25.01 -35.57
CA VAL A 124 47.96 -26.09 -35.45
C VAL A 124 47.94 -27.01 -36.68
N ALA A 125 46.79 -27.16 -37.35
CA ALA A 125 46.67 -27.95 -38.58
C ALA A 125 47.27 -27.24 -39.82
N GLU A 126 47.30 -25.91 -39.84
CA GLU A 126 47.89 -25.12 -40.94
C GLU A 126 49.43 -25.05 -40.94
N ASP A 127 50.11 -25.34 -39.82
CA ASP A 127 51.59 -25.25 -39.70
C ASP A 127 52.31 -26.60 -39.88
N THR A 128 51.64 -27.64 -40.38
CA THR A 128 52.34 -28.90 -40.72
C THR A 128 53.05 -28.72 -42.08
N PRO A 129 54.40 -28.75 -42.16
CA PRO A 129 55.07 -28.61 -43.44
C PRO A 129 54.76 -29.84 -44.30
N GLN A 130 54.19 -29.62 -45.48
CA GLN A 130 54.26 -30.58 -46.58
C GLN A 130 55.74 -30.79 -46.96
N SER A 131 56.44 -31.63 -46.20
CA SER A 131 57.71 -32.20 -46.61
C SER A 131 57.46 -33.60 -47.11
N ASN A 132 57.87 -33.80 -48.36
CA ASN A 132 58.25 -35.06 -48.95
C ASN A 132 57.13 -35.87 -49.64
N GLN A 133 56.92 -35.56 -50.91
CA GLN A 133 56.86 -36.57 -51.96
C GLN A 133 57.13 -35.89 -53.30
N ASP A 134 58.41 -35.77 -53.68
CA ASP A 134 58.75 -36.07 -55.07
C ASP A 134 60.08 -36.82 -55.11
N ASN A 135 59.94 -38.05 -55.60
CA ASN A 135 60.94 -39.10 -55.67
C ASN A 135 61.60 -38.97 -57.03
N LYS A 136 62.88 -39.36 -57.11
CA LYS A 136 63.49 -40.03 -58.29
C LYS A 136 63.09 -39.50 -59.67
N GLU A 137 64.06 -38.91 -60.38
CA GLU A 137 64.57 -39.44 -61.66
C GLU A 137 65.56 -38.44 -62.29
N GLY A 138 66.70 -38.95 -62.76
CA GLY A 138 67.64 -38.23 -63.64
C GLY A 138 69.08 -38.18 -63.15
#